data_AF-A0A9K3GQB5-F1
#
_entry.id   AF-A0A9K3GQB5-F1
#
_cell.length_a   1.000
_cell.length_b   1.000
_cell.length_c   1.000
_cell.angle_alpha   90.00
_cell.angle_beta   90.00
_cell.angle_gamma   90.00
#
_symmetry.space_group_name_H-M   'P 1'
#
loop_
_entity.id
_entity.type
_entity.pdbx_description
1 polymer ?
#
loop_
_entity_poly.entity_id
_entity_poly.type
_entity_poly.pdbx_seq_one_letter_code
_entity_poly.pdbx_strand_id
1 'polypeptide(L)'
;MVTLRRATVHDLLGMQSANLSCLPENYGYNYYMYHFMSWPHTSYVAIDGGKVVGYVMAKIESEAWGDEDLKHGHITSVAVLRTHRRMGLATLDQVS
;
A
#
# COMPACT_ATOMS: atom_id res chain seq x y z
N MET A 1 18.48 6.21 -3.27
CA MET A 1 18.27 6.04 -1.82
C MET A 1 16.79 5.83 -1.63
N VAL A 2 16.41 4.73 -0.97
CA VAL A 2 15.00 4.39 -0.79
C VAL A 2 14.39 5.28 0.30
N THR A 3 13.24 5.88 0.02
CA THR A 3 12.47 6.69 0.95
C THR A 3 11.10 6.05 1.15
N LEU A 4 10.72 5.79 2.41
CA LEU A 4 9.36 5.42 2.77
C LEU A 4 8.54 6.67 3.09
N ARG A 5 7.32 6.73 2.57
CA ARG A 5 6.36 7.79 2.90
C ARG A 5 4.93 7.32 2.65
N ARG A 6 3.97 8.10 3.16
CA ARG A 6 2.55 7.92 2.84
C ARG A 6 2.34 8.01 1.33
N ALA A 7 1.45 7.15 0.81
CA ALA A 7 1.03 7.20 -0.57
C ALA A 7 0.30 8.52 -0.88
N THR A 8 0.47 9.01 -2.09
CA THR A 8 -0.27 10.15 -2.65
C THR A 8 -1.01 9.69 -3.90
N VAL A 9 -1.94 10.50 -4.41
CA VAL A 9 -2.67 10.18 -5.65
C VAL A 9 -1.74 9.96 -6.85
N HIS A 10 -0.58 10.63 -6.86
CA HIS A 10 0.42 10.50 -7.92
C HIS A 10 1.15 9.15 -7.90
N ASP A 11 1.09 8.41 -6.79
CA ASP A 11 1.76 7.12 -6.65
C ASP A 11 0.91 5.95 -7.13
N LEU A 12 -0.41 6.12 -7.31
CA LEU A 12 -1.35 5.02 -7.57
C LEU A 12 -1.00 4.22 -8.83
N LEU A 13 -0.56 4.90 -9.90
CA LEU A 13 -0.10 4.23 -11.12
C LEU A 13 1.18 3.43 -10.89
N GLY A 14 2.09 3.95 -10.06
CA GLY A 14 3.30 3.23 -9.67
C GLY A 14 2.99 2.01 -8.81
N MET A 15 2.02 2.10 -7.90
CA MET A 15 1.53 0.98 -7.10
C MET A 15 0.90 -0.11 -7.98
N GLN A 16 0.06 0.27 -8.93
CA GLN A 16 -0.54 -0.67 -9.89
C GLN A 16 0.53 -1.35 -10.75
N SER A 17 1.51 -0.60 -11.26
CA SER A 17 2.62 -1.18 -12.02
C SER A 17 3.45 -2.16 -11.19
N ALA A 18 3.67 -1.86 -9.90
CA ALA A 18 4.38 -2.75 -8.99
C ALA A 18 3.57 -4.02 -8.68
N ASN A 19 2.25 -3.91 -8.54
CA ASN A 19 1.33 -5.04 -8.37
C ASN A 19 1.42 -6.01 -9.56
N LEU A 20 1.22 -5.49 -10.79
CA LEU A 20 1.31 -6.26 -12.04
C LEU A 20 2.64 -6.99 -12.22
N SER A 21 3.73 -6.40 -11.71
CA SER A 21 5.06 -6.97 -11.82
C SER A 21 5.38 -8.01 -10.74
N CYS A 22 4.64 -8.02 -9.62
CA CYS A 22 5.00 -8.80 -8.43
C CYS A 22 3.98 -9.85 -8.03
N LEU A 23 2.70 -9.68 -8.40
CA LEU A 23 1.58 -10.47 -7.91
C LEU A 23 0.71 -10.97 -9.08
N PRO A 24 0.20 -12.21 -9.00
CA PRO A 24 -0.77 -12.71 -9.98
C PRO A 24 -2.16 -12.08 -9.81
N GLU A 25 -2.48 -11.63 -8.60
CA GLU A 25 -3.75 -10.99 -8.25
C GLU A 25 -3.69 -9.49 -8.51
N ASN A 26 -4.50 -9.05 -9.49
CA ASN A 26 -4.50 -7.70 -10.02
C ASN A 26 -5.86 -7.02 -9.87
N TYR A 27 -5.84 -5.69 -9.75
CA TYR A 27 -7.04 -4.88 -9.57
C TYR A 27 -7.11 -3.76 -10.62
N GLY A 28 -8.33 -3.38 -11.00
CA GLY A 28 -8.55 -2.22 -11.84
C GLY A 28 -8.17 -0.91 -11.13
N TYR A 29 -7.81 0.13 -11.88
CA TYR A 29 -7.37 1.42 -11.31
C TYR A 29 -8.40 2.05 -10.36
N ASN A 30 -9.70 1.87 -10.64
CA ASN A 30 -10.79 2.33 -9.78
C ASN A 30 -10.69 1.78 -8.35
N TYR A 31 -10.15 0.57 -8.16
CA TYR A 31 -9.99 -0.04 -6.85
C TYR A 31 -8.88 0.61 -6.02
N TYR A 32 -7.77 1.00 -6.67
CA TYR A 32 -6.72 1.80 -6.04
C TYR A 32 -7.22 3.18 -5.64
N MET A 33 -7.98 3.83 -6.53
CA MET A 33 -8.59 5.12 -6.23
C MET A 33 -9.58 5.02 -5.07
N TYR A 34 -10.43 3.99 -5.05
CA TYR A 34 -11.35 3.72 -3.96
C TYR A 34 -10.64 3.58 -2.60
N HIS A 35 -9.53 2.84 -2.55
CA HIS A 35 -8.73 2.69 -1.32
C HIS A 35 -8.14 4.02 -0.87
N PHE A 36 -7.55 4.78 -1.80
CA PHE A 36 -6.93 6.07 -1.50
C PHE A 36 -7.95 7.10 -0.99
N MET A 37 -9.14 7.16 -1.60
CA MET A 37 -10.18 8.10 -1.19
C MET A 37 -10.86 7.71 0.12
N SER A 38 -11.05 6.40 0.36
CA SER A 38 -11.71 5.91 1.58
C SER A 38 -10.76 5.93 2.79
N TRP A 39 -9.49 5.58 2.58
CA TRP A 39 -8.49 5.47 3.64
C TRP A 39 -7.13 6.07 3.22
N PRO A 40 -7.03 7.41 3.05
CA PRO A 40 -5.81 8.04 2.55
C PRO A 40 -4.59 7.88 3.48
N HIS A 41 -4.81 7.53 4.75
CA HIS A 41 -3.77 7.45 5.77
C HIS A 41 -3.17 6.05 5.93
N THR A 42 -3.79 5.01 5.36
CA THR A 42 -3.43 3.60 5.62
C THR A 42 -2.39 3.05 4.65
N SER A 43 -2.18 3.71 3.51
CA SER A 43 -1.32 3.20 2.44
C SER A 43 0.04 3.92 2.40
N TYR A 44 1.11 3.16 2.20
CA TYR A 44 2.49 3.65 2.15
C TYR A 44 3.21 3.14 0.91
N VAL A 45 4.22 3.91 0.47
CA VAL A 45 5.07 3.59 -0.68
C VAL A 45 6.53 3.68 -0.32
N ALA A 46 7.33 2.80 -0.92
CA ALA A 46 8.78 2.90 -1.00
C ALA A 46 9.15 3.50 -2.36
N ILE A 47 9.87 4.62 -2.34
CA ILE A 47 10.32 5.33 -3.53
C ILE A 47 11.83 5.22 -3.65
N ASP A 48 12.35 4.89 -4.84
CA ASP A 48 13.76 5.05 -5.19
C ASP A 48 13.89 5.74 -6.53
N GLY A 49 14.72 6.79 -6.61
CA GLY A 49 14.90 7.58 -7.84
C GLY A 49 13.61 8.14 -8.43
N GLY A 50 12.62 8.48 -7.58
CA GLY A 50 11.31 8.98 -8.00
C GLY A 50 10.32 7.92 -8.50
N LYS A 51 10.66 6.62 -8.40
CA LYS A 51 9.80 5.51 -8.81
C LYS A 51 9.33 4.71 -7.61
N VAL A 52 8.08 4.23 -7.67
CA VAL A 52 7.55 3.27 -6.68
C VAL A 52 8.25 1.93 -6.87
N VAL A 53 9.01 1.51 -5.86
CA VAL A 53 9.71 0.21 -5.82
C VAL A 53 9.06 -0.79 -4.86
N GLY A 54 8.14 -0.31 -4.04
CA GLY A 54 7.27 -1.14 -3.22
C GLY A 54 6.11 -0.33 -2.63
N TYR A 55 5.07 -1.01 -2.18
CA TYR A 55 3.92 -0.38 -1.53
C TYR A 55 3.20 -1.34 -0.59
N VAL A 56 2.40 -0.76 0.29
CA VAL A 56 1.35 -1.42 1.05
C VAL A 56 0.04 -0.64 0.87
N MET A 57 -1.02 -1.36 0.53
CA MET A 57 -2.38 -0.85 0.37
C MET A 57 -3.27 -1.55 1.40
N ALA A 58 -3.90 -0.78 2.27
CA ALA A 58 -4.71 -1.31 3.36
C ALA A 58 -6.03 -0.56 3.49
N LYS A 59 -7.03 -1.24 4.06
CA LYS A 59 -8.35 -0.69 4.37
C LYS A 59 -8.70 -0.95 5.83
N ILE A 60 -9.66 -0.22 6.37
CA ILE A 60 -10.23 -0.50 7.69
C ILE A 60 -11.55 -1.23 7.44
N GLU A 61 -11.69 -2.41 8.04
CA GLU A 61 -12.96 -3.14 8.06
C GLU A 61 -13.65 -2.90 9.40
N SER A 62 -14.96 -2.66 9.35
CA SER A 62 -15.82 -2.62 10.53
C SER A 62 -16.99 -3.57 10.30
N GLU A 63 -17.17 -4.53 11.19
CA GLU A 63 -18.33 -5.42 11.16
C GLU A 63 -19.56 -4.67 11.67
N ALA A 64 -20.44 -4.30 10.74
CA ALA A 64 -21.76 -3.73 10.97
C ALA A 64 -21.84 -2.43 11.82
N TRP A 65 -22.98 -1.75 11.67
CA TRP A 65 -23.29 -0.49 12.33
C TRP A 65 -23.52 -0.73 13.82
N GLY A 66 -22.52 -0.47 14.68
CA GLY A 66 -22.75 -0.33 16.11
C GLY A 66 -21.68 -0.88 17.06
N ASP A 67 -20.66 -1.59 16.58
CA ASP A 67 -19.60 -2.12 17.45
C ASP A 67 -18.25 -1.49 17.11
N GLU A 68 -17.92 -0.39 17.80
CA GLU A 68 -16.66 0.34 17.56
C GLU A 68 -15.43 -0.48 17.96
N ASP A 69 -15.60 -1.51 18.79
CA ASP A 69 -14.53 -2.33 19.35
C ASP A 69 -13.99 -3.39 18.37
N LEU A 70 -14.58 -3.52 17.17
CA LEU A 70 -14.17 -4.47 16.12
C LEU A 70 -13.58 -3.81 14.86
N LYS A 71 -13.04 -2.59 14.98
CA LYS A 71 -12.33 -1.93 13.87
C LYS A 71 -10.96 -2.59 13.66
N HIS A 72 -10.82 -3.39 12.60
CA HIS A 72 -9.57 -4.07 12.26
C HIS A 72 -8.97 -3.55 10.96
N GLY A 73 -7.65 -3.40 10.93
CA GLY A 73 -6.91 -3.06 9.72
C GLY A 73 -6.71 -4.30 8.84
N HIS A 74 -7.06 -4.19 7.56
CA HIS A 74 -6.87 -5.25 6.58
C HIS A 74 -5.86 -4.82 5.51
N ILE A 75 -4.79 -5.60 5.33
CA ILE A 75 -3.83 -5.38 4.24
C ILE A 75 -4.42 -5.99 2.97
N THR A 76 -4.86 -5.13 2.04
CA THR A 76 -5.41 -5.55 0.75
C THR A 76 -4.32 -6.03 -0.20
N SER A 77 -3.18 -5.34 -0.24
CA SER A 77 -2.07 -5.73 -1.12
C SER A 77 -0.74 -5.16 -0.66
N VAL A 78 0.32 -5.95 -0.78
CA VAL A 78 1.69 -5.56 -0.47
C VAL A 78 2.64 -6.15 -1.50
N ALA A 79 3.52 -5.32 -2.05
CA ALA A 79 4.50 -5.77 -3.02
C ALA A 79 5.78 -4.95 -2.94
N VAL A 80 6.91 -5.63 -3.18
CA VAL A 80 8.24 -5.01 -3.36
C VAL A 80 8.88 -5.63 -4.59
N LEU A 81 9.35 -4.77 -5.51
CA LEU A 81 10.06 -5.18 -6.72
C LEU A 81 11.24 -6.09 -6.34
N ARG A 82 11.45 -7.16 -7.12
CA ARG A 82 12.48 -8.17 -6.82
C ARG A 82 13.88 -7.56 -6.66
N THR A 83 14.20 -6.53 -7.43
CA THR A 83 15.46 -5.79 -7.38
C THR A 83 15.70 -5.04 -6.07
N HIS A 84 14.65 -4.83 -5.26
CA HIS A 84 14.69 -4.07 -4.00
C HIS A 84 14.29 -4.93 -2.78
N ARG A 85 14.29 -6.26 -2.92
CA ARG A 85 14.02 -7.18 -1.80
C ARG A 85 15.27 -7.37 -0.92
N ARG A 86 15.07 -7.91 0.29
CA ARG A 86 16.12 -8.16 1.31
C ARG A 86 16.80 -6.91 1.88
N MET A 87 16.17 -5.74 1.72
CA MET A 87 16.60 -4.46 2.31
C MET A 87 15.71 -4.03 3.49
N GLY A 88 14.90 -4.93 4.05
CA GLY A 88 14.01 -4.61 5.19
C GLY A 88 12.77 -3.77 4.85
N LEU A 89 12.52 -3.42 3.57
CA LEU A 89 11.43 -2.52 3.16
C LEU A 89 10.02 -2.97 3.56
N ALA A 90 9.79 -4.27 3.72
CA ALA A 90 8.50 -4.83 4.13
C ALA A 90 8.36 -5.04 5.64
N THR A 91 9.40 -4.72 6.43
CA THR A 91 9.47 -4.96 7.88
C THR A 91 9.73 -3.67 8.66
N LEU A 92 9.80 -2.52 7.97
CA LEU A 92 10.07 -1.24 8.61
C LEU A 92 8.86 -0.83 9.47
N ASP A 93 9.05 -0.94 10.78
CA ASP A 93 8.15 -0.40 11.78
C ASP A 93 8.34 1.13 11.84
N GLN A 94 7.27 1.88 11.62
CA GLN A 94 7.27 3.35 11.67
C GLN A 94 6.77 3.86 13.03
N VAL A 95 6.62 2.98 14.03
CA VAL A 95 6.21 3.36 15.38
C VAL A 95 7.44 3.69 16.22
N SER A 96 7.79 4.97 16.27
CA SER A 96 8.71 5.58 17.24
C SER A 96 8.15 6.93 17.67
#